data_AF-A0AAW0YGG4-F1
#
_entry.id   AF-A0AAW0YGG4-F1
#
_cell.length_a   1.000
_cell.length_b   1.000
_cell.length_c   1.000
_cell.angle_alpha   90.00
_cell.angle_beta   90.00
_cell.angle_gamma   90.00
#
_symmetry.space_group_name_H-M   'P 1'
#
loop_
_entity.id
_entity.type
_entity.pdbx_description
1 polymer ?
#
loop_
_entity_poly.entity_id
_entity_poly.type
_entity_poly.pdbx_seq_one_letter_code
_entity_poly.pdbx_strand_id
1 'polypeptide(L)'
;MIPVILYASETGNAADTAHRIARAFRSHHRKISCQPMNLFPLSSLPHTNLLILVTSTHGRGDPPPTMLPLWNALLRSSLPEDILEDVHYAIFGLGDSSYERFCWAGKMLARRMEGLGANKMGEPGWGDERSPNGIEDAFLPWLQQTLDLFLPYLPSTSSSPPLPLTGLPPPIYSLRPVSVLDDVPVNLDRLSISPLPTNGHSTAAPSRVEDSVQGHGSSSSKPDDWVWATLGKNTRVTKEGWWQDVRGIEIEFEDPETMPYLPGSICSLQPQSSTEDVDAFLEMSGLEDQADIPMTIEAILEEQPLAPHLPPSSAQTTLRLLLTNHLDIRASPRKSFFEWLRRLSPDERERERLDEFIADPDEIHTYATRPSRTITETLADFRQTRIPLTHILEILPPLRRRQFSIASSWEAHPGKVQLLVALVEYKTNLKIPRKGLCSSWLNALTVGTRIPIHIAPPTLFLPPSPETPVILVGPGTGVAPMRAFTEVRARHGAAIDTAVYFGCRSMTTDCFYASEWEQYKKQGVKVEIAASRDQAEKLYVQHLIKRDKQRIREWIVDRGGSVYITGSSNAMPREVREAIAWCISAEGAGDMSEEESKVYVERMFEEKRGGEESW
;
A
#
# COMPACT_ATOMS: atom_id res chain seq x y z
N MET A 1 -25.15 8.82 -21.48
CA MET A 1 -24.42 7.59 -21.11
C MET A 1 -22.94 7.94 -21.03
N ILE A 2 -22.30 7.72 -19.87
CA ILE A 2 -20.87 7.96 -19.66
C ILE A 2 -20.28 6.63 -19.16
N PRO A 3 -19.26 6.06 -19.82
CA PRO A 3 -18.61 4.85 -19.35
C PRO A 3 -17.93 5.10 -18.00
N VAL A 4 -17.88 4.06 -17.18
CA VAL A 4 -17.20 4.10 -15.88
C VAL A 4 -16.07 3.08 -15.88
N ILE A 5 -14.86 3.53 -15.59
CA ILE A 5 -13.71 2.68 -15.28
C ILE A 5 -13.65 2.53 -13.76
N LEU A 6 -13.79 1.29 -13.29
CA LEU A 6 -13.54 0.95 -11.89
C LEU A 6 -12.22 0.18 -11.78
N TYR A 7 -11.34 0.64 -10.89
CA TYR A 7 -10.06 -0.01 -10.67
C TYR A 7 -9.81 -0.46 -9.23
N ALA A 8 -9.03 -1.52 -9.07
CA ALA A 8 -8.51 -1.95 -7.79
C ALA A 8 -7.02 -2.25 -7.86
N SER A 9 -6.25 -1.70 -6.91
CA SER A 9 -4.79 -1.77 -6.95
C SER A 9 -4.18 -1.65 -5.56
N GLU A 10 -3.16 -2.46 -5.27
CA GLU A 10 -2.35 -2.33 -4.04
C GLU A 10 -1.16 -1.41 -4.31
N THR A 11 -0.37 -1.81 -5.31
CA THR A 11 0.85 -1.12 -5.69
C THR A 11 0.59 -0.10 -6.80
N GLY A 12 -0.66 0.28 -7.06
CA GLY A 12 -1.09 1.31 -8.02
C GLY A 12 -0.88 1.00 -9.50
N ASN A 13 -0.37 -0.18 -9.89
CA ASN A 13 -0.18 -0.53 -11.30
C ASN A 13 -1.51 -0.55 -12.07
N ALA A 14 -2.54 -1.19 -11.51
CA ALA A 14 -3.88 -1.19 -12.10
C ALA A 14 -4.51 0.21 -12.16
N ALA A 15 -4.23 1.09 -11.19
CA ALA A 15 -4.70 2.47 -11.21
C ALA A 15 -4.05 3.28 -12.36
N ASP A 16 -2.75 3.08 -12.60
CA ASP A 16 -2.05 3.71 -13.73
C ASP A 16 -2.58 3.21 -15.08
N THR A 17 -2.80 1.90 -15.23
CA THR A 17 -3.45 1.31 -16.40
C THR A 17 -4.85 1.89 -16.61
N ALA A 18 -5.66 2.02 -15.55
CA ALA A 18 -6.98 2.63 -15.63
C ALA A 18 -6.93 4.09 -16.11
N HIS A 19 -5.98 4.89 -15.62
CA HIS A 19 -5.77 6.25 -16.09
C HIS A 19 -5.26 6.31 -17.55
N ARG A 20 -4.46 5.33 -18.00
CA ARG A 20 -4.07 5.21 -19.43
C ARG A 20 -5.30 4.97 -20.32
N ILE A 21 -6.23 4.10 -19.89
CA ILE A 21 -7.51 3.88 -20.59
C ILE A 21 -8.32 5.19 -20.63
N ALA A 22 -8.49 5.85 -19.48
CA ALA A 22 -9.23 7.12 -19.40
C ALA A 22 -8.65 8.20 -20.34
N ARG A 23 -7.31 8.30 -20.41
CA ARG A 23 -6.62 9.20 -21.35
C ARG A 23 -6.87 8.82 -22.80
N ALA A 24 -6.90 7.54 -23.15
CA ALA A 24 -7.20 7.11 -24.51
C ALA A 24 -8.61 7.56 -24.94
N PHE A 25 -9.63 7.36 -24.10
CA PHE A 25 -10.99 7.87 -24.38
C PHE A 25 -11.03 9.41 -24.52
N ARG A 26 -10.31 10.13 -23.65
CA ARG A 26 -10.17 11.59 -23.73
C ARG A 26 -9.50 12.04 -25.03
N SER A 27 -8.47 11.34 -25.50
CA SER A 27 -7.82 11.62 -26.79
C SER A 27 -8.78 11.45 -27.97
N HIS A 28 -9.78 10.58 -27.85
CA HIS A 28 -10.89 10.45 -28.79
C HIS A 28 -12.07 11.40 -28.51
N HIS A 29 -11.87 12.42 -27.66
CA HIS A 29 -12.90 13.40 -27.27
C HIS A 29 -14.15 12.74 -26.68
N ARG A 30 -14.01 11.66 -25.90
CA ARG A 30 -15.12 11.02 -25.19
C ARG A 30 -15.07 11.29 -23.69
N LYS A 31 -16.24 11.53 -23.10
CA LYS A 31 -16.43 11.56 -21.65
C LYS A 31 -16.22 10.18 -21.06
N ILE A 32 -15.56 10.10 -19.92
CA ILE A 32 -15.36 8.86 -19.17
C ILE A 32 -15.08 9.19 -17.70
N SER A 33 -15.62 8.39 -16.80
CA SER A 33 -15.32 8.46 -15.36
C SER A 33 -14.30 7.39 -14.99
N CYS A 34 -13.33 7.69 -14.14
CA CYS A 34 -12.37 6.71 -13.62
C CYS A 34 -12.22 6.83 -12.10
N GLN A 35 -12.49 5.75 -11.36
CA GLN A 35 -12.41 5.78 -9.90
C GLN A 35 -12.09 4.42 -9.26
N PRO A 36 -11.58 4.41 -8.02
CA PRO A 36 -11.38 3.18 -7.25
C PRO A 36 -12.69 2.42 -6.99
N MET A 37 -12.65 1.09 -7.02
CA MET A 37 -13.81 0.22 -6.76
C MET A 37 -14.43 0.45 -5.37
N ASN A 38 -13.63 0.74 -4.34
CA ASN A 38 -14.11 0.97 -2.98
C ASN A 38 -14.85 2.29 -2.79
N LEU A 39 -14.73 3.23 -3.73
CA LEU A 39 -15.41 4.52 -3.69
C LEU A 39 -16.62 4.59 -4.62
N PHE A 40 -16.85 3.52 -5.39
CA PHE A 40 -18.01 3.44 -6.27
C PHE A 40 -19.28 3.09 -5.48
N PRO A 41 -20.37 3.86 -5.62
CA PRO A 41 -21.64 3.53 -4.99
C PRO A 41 -22.21 2.22 -5.56
N LEU A 42 -22.29 1.18 -4.72
CA LEU A 42 -22.73 -0.15 -5.14
C LEU A 42 -24.15 -0.16 -5.72
N SER A 43 -25.04 0.73 -5.23
CA SER A 43 -26.39 0.90 -5.75
C SER A 43 -26.43 1.41 -7.20
N SER A 44 -25.35 2.03 -7.68
CA SER A 44 -25.25 2.53 -9.05
C SER A 44 -24.78 1.46 -10.04
N LEU A 45 -24.30 0.30 -9.57
CA LEU A 45 -23.74 -0.74 -10.44
C LEU A 45 -24.75 -1.27 -11.47
N PRO A 46 -26.00 -1.66 -11.10
CA PRO A 46 -26.99 -2.14 -12.08
C PRO A 46 -27.35 -1.09 -13.14
N HIS A 47 -27.18 0.19 -12.82
CA HIS A 47 -27.51 1.32 -13.70
C HIS A 47 -26.32 1.79 -14.56
N THR A 48 -25.18 1.09 -14.48
CA THR A 48 -23.98 1.44 -15.23
C THR A 48 -23.94 0.68 -16.56
N ASN A 49 -24.50 1.27 -17.62
CA ASN A 49 -24.63 0.57 -18.91
C ASN A 49 -23.29 0.17 -19.55
N LEU A 50 -22.24 0.98 -19.40
CA LEU A 50 -20.91 0.73 -19.96
C LEU A 50 -19.86 0.78 -18.85
N LEU A 51 -19.24 -0.37 -18.57
CA LEU A 51 -18.33 -0.57 -17.45
C LEU A 51 -16.98 -1.11 -17.93
N ILE A 52 -15.88 -0.57 -17.40
CA ILE A 52 -14.53 -1.11 -17.63
C ILE A 52 -13.95 -1.46 -16.26
N LEU A 53 -13.58 -2.71 -16.07
CA LEU A 53 -13.02 -3.23 -14.83
C LEU A 53 -11.51 -3.42 -14.98
N VAL A 54 -10.72 -2.87 -14.05
CA VAL A 54 -9.26 -3.04 -14.04
C VAL A 54 -8.80 -3.50 -12.66
N THR A 55 -8.20 -4.67 -12.54
CA THR A 55 -7.74 -5.14 -11.22
C THR A 55 -6.41 -5.87 -11.31
N SER A 56 -5.53 -5.62 -10.34
CA SER A 56 -4.38 -6.49 -10.11
C SER A 56 -4.76 -7.68 -9.22
N THR A 57 -3.87 -8.66 -9.12
CA THR A 57 -3.97 -9.78 -8.18
C THR A 57 -2.79 -9.70 -7.21
N HIS A 58 -3.01 -9.97 -5.91
CA HIS A 58 -1.97 -9.94 -4.88
C HIS A 58 -1.88 -11.28 -4.15
N GLY A 59 -0.80 -11.47 -3.38
CA GLY A 59 -0.62 -12.66 -2.54
C GLY A 59 -0.75 -13.95 -3.34
N ARG A 60 -1.66 -14.83 -2.91
CA ARG A 60 -1.90 -16.15 -3.52
C ARG A 60 -3.15 -16.17 -4.39
N GLY A 61 -3.38 -15.10 -5.14
CA GLY A 61 -4.59 -14.92 -5.95
C GLY A 61 -5.63 -14.02 -5.29
N ASP A 62 -5.28 -13.34 -4.21
CA ASP A 62 -6.19 -12.50 -3.46
C ASP A 62 -6.50 -11.20 -4.22
N PRO A 63 -7.76 -10.72 -4.18
CA PRO A 63 -8.10 -9.43 -4.75
C PRO A 63 -7.44 -8.29 -3.95
N PRO A 64 -7.15 -7.14 -4.58
CA PRO A 64 -6.69 -5.96 -3.84
C PRO A 64 -7.73 -5.55 -2.78
N PRO A 65 -7.33 -4.99 -1.62
CA PRO A 65 -8.24 -4.53 -0.58
C PRO A 65 -9.31 -3.56 -1.10
N THR A 66 -8.96 -2.69 -2.06
CA THR A 66 -9.89 -1.74 -2.69
C THR A 66 -10.99 -2.42 -3.53
N MET A 67 -10.83 -3.70 -3.88
CA MET A 67 -11.86 -4.50 -4.57
C MET A 67 -12.85 -5.13 -3.57
N LEU A 68 -12.45 -5.35 -2.31
CA LEU A 68 -13.21 -6.16 -1.35
C LEU A 68 -14.65 -5.68 -1.10
N PRO A 69 -14.94 -4.37 -0.95
CA PRO A 69 -16.32 -3.93 -0.75
C PRO A 69 -17.25 -4.31 -1.91
N LEU A 70 -16.79 -4.10 -3.15
CA LEU A 70 -17.51 -4.50 -4.36
C LEU A 70 -17.63 -6.02 -4.47
N TRP A 71 -16.52 -6.73 -4.27
CA TRP A 71 -16.49 -8.20 -4.34
C TRP A 71 -17.44 -8.86 -3.35
N ASN A 72 -17.41 -8.44 -2.09
CA ASN A 72 -18.30 -8.96 -1.05
C ASN A 72 -19.77 -8.65 -1.34
N ALA A 73 -20.06 -7.49 -1.93
CA ALA A 73 -21.41 -7.16 -2.36
C ALA A 73 -21.89 -8.09 -3.47
N LEU A 74 -21.05 -8.35 -4.48
CA LEU A 74 -21.36 -9.26 -5.58
C LEU A 74 -21.52 -10.71 -5.13
N LEU A 75 -20.87 -11.15 -4.05
CA LEU A 75 -20.98 -12.51 -3.52
C LEU A 75 -22.23 -12.79 -2.67
N ARG A 76 -23.09 -11.79 -2.42
CA ARG A 76 -24.32 -12.01 -1.64
C ARG A 76 -25.24 -12.99 -2.35
N SER A 77 -25.66 -14.03 -1.64
CA SER A 77 -26.57 -15.08 -2.15
C SER A 77 -27.98 -14.58 -2.42
N SER A 78 -28.35 -13.40 -1.90
CA SER A 78 -29.65 -12.77 -2.10
C SER A 78 -29.79 -12.01 -3.42
N LEU A 79 -28.73 -11.90 -4.22
CA LEU A 79 -28.77 -11.16 -5.48
C LEU A 79 -29.47 -11.99 -6.57
N PRO A 80 -30.40 -11.41 -7.34
CA PRO A 80 -30.91 -12.00 -8.57
C PRO A 80 -29.78 -12.28 -9.57
N GLU A 81 -29.91 -13.36 -10.35
CA GLU A 81 -28.93 -13.77 -11.36
C GLU A 81 -28.90 -12.86 -12.60
N ASP A 82 -29.88 -11.97 -12.74
CA ASP A 82 -30.08 -11.02 -13.84
C ASP A 82 -29.89 -9.55 -13.41
N ILE A 83 -29.46 -9.30 -12.17
CA ILE A 83 -29.36 -7.93 -11.63
C ILE A 83 -28.45 -6.99 -12.45
N LEU A 84 -27.53 -7.55 -13.25
CA LEU A 84 -26.63 -6.80 -14.12
C LEU A 84 -26.97 -6.94 -15.61
N GLU A 85 -28.19 -7.36 -15.98
CA GLU A 85 -28.58 -7.61 -17.38
C GLU A 85 -28.40 -6.41 -18.33
N ASP A 86 -28.44 -5.19 -17.82
CA ASP A 86 -28.23 -3.95 -18.60
C ASP A 86 -26.76 -3.49 -18.62
N VAL A 87 -25.89 -4.13 -17.83
CA VAL A 87 -24.48 -3.76 -17.69
C VAL A 87 -23.67 -4.45 -18.77
N HIS A 88 -23.04 -3.66 -19.64
CA HIS A 88 -22.10 -4.14 -20.64
C HIS A 88 -20.68 -3.81 -20.17
N TYR A 89 -19.79 -4.80 -20.13
CA TYR A 89 -18.49 -4.62 -19.49
C TYR A 89 -17.30 -5.17 -20.27
N ALA A 90 -16.16 -4.49 -20.16
CA ALA A 90 -14.85 -5.00 -20.53
C ALA A 90 -13.98 -5.13 -19.27
N ILE A 91 -13.01 -6.06 -19.26
CA ILE A 91 -12.14 -6.29 -18.11
C ILE A 91 -10.68 -6.50 -18.51
N PHE A 92 -9.79 -5.88 -17.75
CA PHE A 92 -8.34 -6.07 -17.83
C PHE A 92 -7.78 -6.49 -16.46
N GLY A 93 -7.24 -7.70 -16.37
CA GLY A 93 -6.55 -8.20 -15.18
C GLY A 93 -5.04 -8.01 -15.31
N LEU A 94 -4.38 -7.58 -14.23
CA LEU A 94 -2.91 -7.57 -14.13
C LEU A 94 -2.44 -8.70 -13.22
N GLY A 95 -1.39 -9.41 -13.63
CA GLY A 95 -0.78 -10.48 -12.86
C GLY A 95 0.62 -10.82 -13.35
N ASP A 96 1.19 -11.89 -12.77
CA ASP A 96 2.49 -12.44 -13.12
C ASP A 96 2.32 -13.97 -13.23
N SER A 97 2.64 -14.54 -14.39
CA SER A 97 2.45 -15.97 -14.67
C SER A 97 3.39 -16.90 -13.89
N SER A 98 4.39 -16.37 -13.19
CA SER A 98 5.18 -17.16 -12.23
C SER A 98 4.41 -17.48 -10.94
N TYR A 99 3.27 -16.83 -10.71
CA TYR A 99 2.34 -17.19 -9.64
C TYR A 99 1.29 -18.17 -10.16
N GLU A 100 0.99 -19.19 -9.35
CA GLU A 100 0.00 -20.23 -9.68
C GLU A 100 -1.38 -19.63 -10.05
N ARG A 101 -1.82 -18.61 -9.31
CA ARG A 101 -3.10 -17.92 -9.51
C ARG A 101 -2.97 -16.69 -10.41
N PHE A 102 -2.46 -16.87 -11.63
CA PHE A 102 -2.27 -15.80 -12.61
C PHE A 102 -3.58 -15.05 -12.94
N CYS A 103 -3.58 -13.72 -12.76
CA CYS A 103 -4.73 -12.80 -12.97
C CYS A 103 -6.04 -13.23 -12.27
N TRP A 104 -5.93 -13.97 -11.15
CA TRP A 104 -7.08 -14.64 -10.55
C TRP A 104 -8.18 -13.70 -10.07
N ALA A 105 -7.83 -12.54 -9.49
CA ALA A 105 -8.83 -11.56 -9.05
C ALA A 105 -9.72 -11.09 -10.21
N GLY A 106 -9.12 -10.79 -11.36
CA GLY A 106 -9.85 -10.40 -12.57
C GLY A 106 -10.69 -11.56 -13.14
N LYS A 107 -10.15 -12.79 -13.16
CA LYS A 107 -10.88 -13.99 -13.62
C LYS A 107 -12.06 -14.35 -12.72
N MET A 108 -11.93 -14.18 -11.41
CA MET A 108 -13.03 -14.35 -10.46
C MET A 108 -14.11 -13.29 -10.68
N LEU A 109 -13.71 -12.02 -10.83
CA LEU A 109 -14.63 -10.92 -11.07
C LEU A 109 -15.41 -11.12 -12.38
N ALA A 110 -14.73 -11.43 -13.49
CA ALA A 110 -15.37 -11.70 -14.78
C ALA A 110 -16.43 -12.80 -14.68
N ARG A 111 -16.08 -13.96 -14.09
CA ARG A 111 -17.02 -15.06 -13.89
C ARG A 111 -18.23 -14.65 -13.05
N ARG A 112 -18.03 -13.84 -12.01
CA ARG A 112 -19.14 -13.40 -11.16
C ARG A 112 -20.03 -12.36 -11.85
N MET A 113 -19.46 -11.46 -12.66
CA MET A 113 -20.22 -10.50 -13.45
C MET A 113 -21.13 -11.22 -14.46
N GLU A 114 -20.58 -12.20 -15.20
CA GLU A 114 -21.37 -13.02 -16.13
C GLU A 114 -22.46 -13.82 -15.39
N GLY A 115 -22.14 -14.42 -14.25
CA GLY A 115 -23.10 -15.14 -13.42
C GLY A 115 -24.16 -14.26 -12.73
N LEU A 116 -24.11 -12.94 -12.91
CA LEU A 116 -25.11 -11.97 -12.47
C LEU A 116 -25.79 -11.25 -13.64
N GLY A 117 -25.62 -11.76 -14.87
CA GLY A 117 -26.31 -11.29 -16.07
C GLY A 117 -25.56 -10.23 -16.87
N ALA A 118 -24.37 -9.79 -16.45
CA ALA A 118 -23.62 -8.75 -17.15
C ALA A 118 -23.14 -9.22 -18.53
N ASN A 119 -23.27 -8.35 -19.53
CA ASN A 119 -22.91 -8.62 -20.92
C ASN A 119 -21.44 -8.29 -21.15
N LYS A 120 -20.60 -9.31 -21.36
CA LYS A 120 -19.19 -9.11 -21.69
C LYS A 120 -19.03 -8.51 -23.10
N MET A 121 -18.32 -7.40 -23.20
CA MET A 121 -17.94 -6.74 -24.46
C MET A 121 -16.52 -7.12 -24.85
N GLY A 122 -16.41 -8.03 -25.82
CA GLY A 122 -15.13 -8.49 -26.36
C GLY A 122 -14.35 -9.39 -25.40
N GLU A 123 -13.15 -9.80 -25.82
CA GLU A 123 -12.31 -10.68 -25.02
C GLU A 123 -11.66 -9.96 -23.83
N PRO A 124 -11.61 -10.60 -22.64
CA PRO A 124 -10.84 -10.10 -21.50
C PRO A 124 -9.35 -9.97 -21.80
N GLY A 125 -8.71 -8.94 -21.26
CA GLY A 125 -7.25 -8.81 -21.30
C GLY A 125 -6.60 -9.33 -20.02
N TRP A 126 -5.57 -10.16 -20.16
CA TRP A 126 -4.77 -10.68 -19.04
C TRP A 126 -3.32 -10.24 -19.20
N GLY A 127 -2.96 -9.12 -18.57
CA GLY A 127 -1.61 -8.57 -18.57
C GLY A 127 -0.67 -9.40 -17.70
N ASP A 128 0.40 -9.91 -18.31
CA ASP A 128 1.45 -10.67 -17.65
C ASP A 128 2.74 -9.86 -17.54
N GLU A 129 3.19 -9.59 -16.31
CA GLU A 129 4.46 -8.92 -16.04
C GLU A 129 5.67 -9.72 -16.58
N ARG A 130 5.53 -11.03 -16.82
CA ARG A 130 6.59 -11.91 -17.35
C ARG A 130 6.68 -11.96 -18.87
N SER A 131 5.71 -11.42 -19.59
CA SER A 131 5.76 -11.36 -21.05
C SER A 131 6.95 -10.51 -21.52
N PRO A 132 7.47 -10.73 -22.74
CA PRO A 132 8.60 -9.95 -23.28
C PRO A 132 8.40 -8.44 -23.20
N ASN A 133 7.19 -7.93 -23.51
CA ASN A 133 6.89 -6.50 -23.34
C ASN A 133 6.05 -6.21 -22.07
N GLY A 134 6.11 -7.10 -21.07
CA GLY A 134 5.29 -7.06 -19.87
C GLY A 134 3.79 -7.03 -20.20
N ILE A 135 3.02 -6.27 -19.43
CA ILE A 135 1.56 -6.21 -19.60
C ILE A 135 1.11 -5.65 -20.97
N GLU A 136 2.00 -4.99 -21.71
CA GLU A 136 1.69 -4.29 -22.95
C GLU A 136 1.26 -5.24 -24.07
N ASP A 137 1.81 -6.45 -24.08
CA ASP A 137 1.49 -7.49 -25.06
C ASP A 137 0.00 -7.84 -25.05
N ALA A 138 -0.63 -7.80 -23.87
CA ALA A 138 -2.08 -7.96 -23.74
C ALA A 138 -2.82 -6.62 -23.73
N PHE A 139 -2.22 -5.57 -23.14
CA PHE A 139 -2.91 -4.30 -22.90
C PHE A 139 -3.19 -3.52 -24.19
N LEU A 140 -2.24 -3.41 -25.11
CA LEU A 140 -2.43 -2.58 -26.30
C LEU A 140 -3.50 -3.15 -27.25
N PRO A 141 -3.49 -4.46 -27.61
CA PRO A 141 -4.56 -5.04 -28.42
C PRO A 141 -5.92 -4.96 -27.72
N TRP A 142 -5.95 -5.22 -26.40
CA TRP A 142 -7.18 -5.14 -25.61
C TRP A 142 -7.74 -3.71 -25.53
N LEU A 143 -6.88 -2.71 -25.37
CA LEU A 143 -7.27 -1.30 -25.33
C LEU A 143 -7.87 -0.88 -26.68
N GLN A 144 -7.22 -1.26 -27.78
CA GLN A 144 -7.73 -0.96 -29.13
C GLN A 144 -9.11 -1.59 -29.34
N GLN A 145 -9.25 -2.88 -29.03
CA GLN A 145 -10.54 -3.58 -29.10
C GLN A 145 -11.61 -2.89 -28.24
N THR A 146 -11.26 -2.48 -27.02
CA THR A 146 -12.18 -1.80 -26.11
C THR A 146 -12.63 -0.45 -26.68
N LEU A 147 -11.72 0.32 -27.25
CA LEU A 147 -12.05 1.58 -27.93
C LEU A 147 -12.99 1.33 -29.12
N ASP A 148 -12.68 0.36 -29.99
CA ASP A 148 -13.50 0.05 -31.16
C ASP A 148 -14.92 -0.40 -30.78
N LEU A 149 -15.07 -1.09 -29.65
CA LEU A 149 -16.36 -1.53 -29.12
C LEU A 149 -17.12 -0.41 -28.41
N PHE A 150 -16.47 0.49 -27.68
CA PHE A 150 -17.14 1.49 -26.84
C PHE A 150 -17.40 2.81 -27.59
N LEU A 151 -16.43 3.30 -28.37
CA LEU A 151 -16.50 4.63 -29.02
C LEU A 151 -17.76 4.84 -29.89
N PRO A 152 -18.30 3.84 -30.62
CA PRO A 152 -19.51 4.01 -31.44
C PRO A 152 -20.77 4.37 -30.64
N TYR A 153 -20.82 4.01 -29.35
CA TYR A 153 -21.98 4.26 -28.49
C TYR A 153 -21.87 5.58 -27.72
N LEU A 154 -20.76 6.31 -27.87
CA LEU A 154 -20.46 7.49 -27.07
C LEU A 154 -20.51 8.78 -27.89
N PRO A 155 -21.17 9.83 -27.38
CA PRO A 155 -21.18 11.12 -28.04
C PRO A 155 -19.77 11.72 -28.03
N SER A 156 -19.38 12.32 -29.16
CA SER A 156 -18.16 13.13 -29.23
C SER A 156 -18.38 14.46 -28.50
N THR A 157 -17.40 14.87 -27.70
CA THR A 157 -17.39 16.16 -27.00
C THR A 157 -16.79 17.29 -27.84
N SER A 158 -16.10 16.94 -28.93
CA SER A 158 -15.48 17.89 -29.86
C SER A 158 -15.68 17.43 -31.31
N SER A 159 -15.69 18.39 -32.23
CA SER A 159 -15.64 18.16 -33.68
C SER A 159 -14.23 18.02 -34.24
N SER A 160 -13.20 18.25 -33.42
CA SER A 160 -11.80 18.07 -33.81
C SER A 160 -11.45 16.58 -33.99
N PRO A 161 -10.48 16.22 -34.85
CA PRO A 161 -10.00 14.85 -34.94
C PRO A 161 -9.43 14.38 -33.60
N PRO A 162 -9.40 13.05 -33.34
CA PRO A 162 -8.73 12.49 -32.17
C PRO A 162 -7.28 12.99 -32.06
N LEU A 163 -6.84 13.23 -30.83
CA LEU A 163 -5.46 13.58 -30.55
C LEU A 163 -4.55 12.40 -30.90
N PRO A 164 -3.37 12.64 -31.51
CA PRO A 164 -2.38 11.57 -31.68
C PRO A 164 -1.93 11.05 -30.31
N LEU A 165 -1.43 9.81 -30.26
CA LEU A 165 -0.97 9.18 -29.01
C LEU A 165 0.14 9.98 -28.30
N THR A 166 0.94 10.71 -29.09
CA THR A 166 2.02 11.61 -28.67
C THR A 166 1.57 13.04 -28.40
N GLY A 167 0.29 13.36 -28.60
CA GLY A 167 -0.29 14.65 -28.26
C GLY A 167 -0.51 14.79 -26.76
N LEU A 168 -0.37 16.01 -26.23
CA LEU A 168 -0.70 16.31 -24.85
C LEU A 168 -2.23 16.36 -24.68
N PRO A 169 -2.84 15.48 -23.87
CA PRO A 169 -4.27 15.54 -23.61
C PRO A 169 -4.62 16.78 -22.77
N PRO A 170 -5.87 17.26 -22.80
CA PRO A 170 -6.29 18.37 -21.94
C PRO A 170 -6.20 17.99 -20.45
N PRO A 171 -5.90 18.95 -19.56
CA PRO A 171 -5.81 18.70 -18.12
C PRO A 171 -7.17 18.38 -17.53
N ILE A 172 -7.19 17.56 -16.47
CA ILE A 172 -8.42 17.19 -15.74
C ILE A 172 -8.60 17.93 -14.41
N TYR A 173 -7.57 18.65 -13.97
CA TYR A 173 -7.58 19.43 -12.73
C TYR A 173 -7.19 20.88 -13.02
N SER A 174 -7.76 21.80 -12.25
CA SER A 174 -7.41 23.22 -12.23
C SER A 174 -6.84 23.57 -10.87
N LEU A 175 -5.70 24.26 -10.87
CA LEU A 175 -5.08 24.84 -9.69
C LEU A 175 -5.34 26.35 -9.75
N ARG A 176 -6.22 26.84 -8.86
CA ARG A 176 -6.64 28.24 -8.85
C ARG A 176 -6.00 28.98 -7.68
N PRO A 177 -5.20 30.01 -7.93
CA PRO A 177 -4.72 30.88 -6.86
C PRO A 177 -5.91 31.47 -6.10
N VAL A 178 -5.84 31.44 -4.77
CA VAL A 178 -6.84 32.08 -3.91
C VAL A 178 -6.62 33.59 -3.97
N SER A 179 -7.67 34.36 -4.22
CA SER A 179 -7.58 35.82 -4.17
C SER A 179 -7.63 36.28 -2.70
N VAL A 180 -6.94 37.38 -2.36
CA VAL A 180 -6.89 37.93 -0.98
C VAL A 180 -8.28 38.28 -0.41
N LEU A 181 -9.32 38.30 -1.25
CA LEU A 181 -10.71 38.61 -0.89
C LEU A 181 -11.54 37.37 -0.53
N ASP A 182 -11.00 36.16 -0.66
CA ASP A 182 -11.69 34.94 -0.23
C ASP A 182 -11.43 34.73 1.27
N ASP A 183 -12.41 35.06 2.12
CA ASP A 183 -12.43 34.88 3.60
C ASP A 183 -12.42 33.40 4.03
N VAL A 184 -11.59 32.57 3.38
CA VAL A 184 -11.35 31.18 3.75
C VAL A 184 -10.06 31.15 4.58
N PRO A 185 -10.10 30.71 5.85
CA PRO A 185 -8.94 30.77 6.72
C PRO A 185 -7.77 29.96 6.16
N VAL A 186 -6.70 30.69 5.81
CA VAL A 186 -5.37 30.15 5.47
C VAL A 186 -4.85 29.45 6.71
N ASN A 187 -4.78 28.12 6.67
CA ASN A 187 -4.18 27.35 7.74
C ASN A 187 -3.18 26.39 7.12
N LEU A 188 -1.98 26.94 6.91
CA LEU A 188 -0.82 26.28 6.31
C LEU A 188 -0.21 25.22 7.25
N ASP A 189 -0.64 25.14 8.50
CA ASP A 189 -0.12 24.22 9.53
C ASP A 189 -0.85 22.85 9.56
N ARG A 190 -1.85 22.64 8.71
CA ARG A 190 -2.81 21.52 8.83
C ARG A 190 -2.26 20.12 8.54
N LEU A 191 -1.04 20.01 8.02
CA LEU A 191 -0.24 18.77 7.93
C LEU A 191 1.21 18.98 8.39
N SER A 192 1.53 20.16 8.93
CA SER A 192 2.88 20.48 9.39
C SER A 192 3.14 19.76 10.70
N ILE A 193 4.01 18.76 10.62
CA ILE A 193 4.54 18.07 11.78
C ILE A 193 5.27 19.11 12.64
N SER A 194 4.62 19.56 13.71
CA SER A 194 5.17 20.59 14.60
C SER A 194 5.85 19.92 15.79
N PRO A 195 7.13 20.20 16.09
CA PRO A 195 7.69 19.92 17.40
C PRO A 195 7.00 20.82 18.43
N LEU A 196 6.51 20.24 19.52
CA LEU A 196 5.99 21.02 20.65
C LEU A 196 7.06 22.01 21.14
N PRO A 197 6.73 23.29 21.38
CA PRO A 197 7.69 24.25 21.91
C PRO A 197 8.18 23.80 23.29
N THR A 198 9.49 23.61 23.40
CA THR A 198 10.15 23.30 24.66
C THR A 198 10.22 24.56 25.52
N ASN A 199 9.69 24.48 26.75
CA ASN A 199 9.80 25.55 27.74
C ASN A 199 11.27 25.86 28.05
N GLY A 200 11.69 27.11 27.82
CA GLY A 200 13.00 27.63 28.21
C GLY A 200 13.02 29.15 28.21
N HIS A 201 12.95 29.72 29.41
CA HIS A 201 13.03 31.13 29.82
C HIS A 201 13.56 32.18 28.82
N SER A 202 12.76 33.22 28.55
CA SER A 202 13.25 34.61 28.63
C SER A 202 12.09 35.60 28.84
N THR A 203 12.36 36.58 29.68
CA THR A 203 11.47 37.61 30.22
C THR A 203 11.14 38.70 29.21
N ALA A 204 9.84 38.93 28.92
CA ALA A 204 9.17 40.24 28.85
C ALA A 204 7.77 40.09 28.21
N ALA A 205 6.73 40.48 28.94
CA ALA A 205 5.39 40.77 28.42
C ALA A 205 5.41 42.15 27.70
N PRO A 206 4.47 42.51 26.79
CA PRO A 206 3.02 42.56 27.04
C PRO A 206 2.20 42.05 25.82
N SER A 207 0.88 41.94 25.73
CA SER A 207 -0.28 42.39 26.52
C SER A 207 -1.48 41.50 26.12
N ARG A 208 -2.40 41.25 27.06
CA ARG A 208 -3.67 40.53 26.88
C ARG A 208 -4.61 41.24 25.90
N VAL A 209 -5.22 40.46 25.00
CA VAL A 209 -6.61 40.66 24.58
C VAL A 209 -7.33 39.36 24.91
N GLU A 210 -8.46 39.51 25.59
CA GLU A 210 -9.18 38.49 26.33
C GLU A 210 -9.85 37.46 25.42
N ASP A 211 -9.69 36.19 25.78
CA ASP A 211 -10.48 35.07 25.31
C ASP A 211 -11.95 35.26 25.70
N SER A 212 -12.80 35.44 24.70
CA SER A 212 -14.21 35.09 24.80
C SER A 212 -14.71 34.69 23.43
N VAL A 213 -14.72 33.39 23.13
CA VAL A 213 -15.84 32.67 22.49
C VAL A 213 -15.54 31.18 22.63
N GLN A 214 -16.38 30.49 23.40
CA GLN A 214 -16.58 29.06 23.32
C GLN A 214 -17.01 28.69 21.89
N GLY A 215 -16.23 27.86 21.22
CA GLY A 215 -16.56 27.37 19.88
C GLY A 215 -15.88 26.03 19.64
N HIS A 216 -16.61 24.94 19.90
CA HIS A 216 -16.31 23.64 19.32
C HIS A 216 -16.25 23.78 17.79
N GLY A 217 -15.06 23.69 17.20
CA GLY A 217 -14.90 23.82 15.76
C GLY A 217 -13.46 23.94 15.30
N SER A 218 -12.70 22.83 15.34
CA SER A 218 -11.46 22.72 14.56
C SER A 218 -11.36 21.35 13.91
N SER A 219 -12.17 21.10 12.87
CA SER A 219 -12.02 19.88 12.06
C SER A 219 -10.83 20.04 11.12
N SER A 220 -9.72 19.41 11.51
CA SER A 220 -8.48 19.23 10.76
C SER A 220 -8.67 18.41 9.49
N SER A 221 -8.02 18.78 8.37
CA SER A 221 -8.06 18.00 7.12
C SER A 221 -7.07 16.82 7.13
N LYS A 222 -7.21 15.93 8.11
CA LYS A 222 -6.86 14.51 7.95
C LYS A 222 -8.08 13.84 7.28
N PRO A 223 -7.91 12.76 6.50
CA PRO A 223 -9.06 11.98 6.06
C PRO A 223 -9.89 11.54 7.27
N ASP A 224 -11.22 11.42 7.11
CA ASP A 224 -12.16 11.24 8.23
C ASP A 224 -11.81 10.03 9.13
N ASP A 225 -11.13 9.03 8.58
CA ASP A 225 -10.72 7.78 9.23
C ASP A 225 -9.35 7.81 9.94
N TRP A 226 -8.65 8.95 9.94
CA TRP A 226 -7.33 9.10 10.58
C TRP A 226 -7.46 9.62 12.00
N VAL A 227 -6.43 9.47 12.83
CA VAL A 227 -6.37 10.05 14.17
C VAL A 227 -5.01 10.68 14.43
N TRP A 228 -4.99 11.71 15.27
CA TRP A 228 -3.74 12.34 15.70
C TRP A 228 -3.13 11.56 16.86
N ALA A 229 -1.82 11.39 16.78
CA ALA A 229 -1.06 10.67 17.79
C ALA A 229 0.32 11.30 17.96
N THR A 230 0.94 11.13 19.12
CA THR A 230 2.25 11.69 19.44
C THR A 230 3.31 10.58 19.47
N LEU A 231 4.45 10.82 18.82
CA LEU A 231 5.61 9.93 18.87
C LEU A 231 6.21 9.94 20.28
N GLY A 232 5.96 8.88 21.06
CA GLY A 232 6.47 8.73 22.43
C GLY A 232 7.86 8.10 22.50
N LYS A 233 8.21 7.22 21.56
CA LYS A 233 9.51 6.53 21.55
C LYS A 233 10.00 6.29 20.13
N ASN A 234 11.30 6.50 19.91
CA ASN A 234 12.01 6.13 18.69
C ASN A 234 13.43 5.68 19.02
N THR A 235 13.61 4.39 19.31
CA THR A 235 14.88 3.85 19.83
C THR A 235 15.37 2.69 19.01
N ARG A 236 16.67 2.65 18.73
CA ARG A 236 17.31 1.51 18.07
C ARG A 236 17.25 0.28 18.96
N VAL A 237 16.79 -0.85 18.40
CA VAL A 237 16.70 -2.15 19.10
C VAL A 237 17.77 -3.15 18.65
N THR A 238 18.48 -2.88 17.55
CA THR A 238 19.69 -3.62 17.19
C THR A 238 20.91 -3.07 17.91
N LYS A 239 21.94 -3.90 18.08
CA LYS A 239 23.23 -3.46 18.63
C LYS A 239 23.79 -2.28 17.84
N GLU A 240 24.41 -1.35 18.54
CA GLU A 240 25.13 -0.23 17.92
C GLU A 240 26.21 -0.73 16.95
N GLY A 241 26.37 -0.07 15.82
CA GLY A 241 27.28 -0.49 14.74
C GLY A 241 26.79 -1.68 13.90
N TRP A 242 25.67 -2.33 14.25
CA TRP A 242 25.06 -3.33 13.36
C TRP A 242 24.61 -2.70 12.04
N TRP A 243 24.84 -3.37 10.91
CA TRP A 243 24.60 -2.81 9.58
C TRP A 243 23.12 -2.44 9.32
N GLN A 244 22.18 -3.16 9.94
CA GLN A 244 20.76 -2.86 9.85
C GLN A 244 20.29 -2.16 11.12
N ASP A 245 19.84 -0.93 10.96
CA ASP A 245 19.19 -0.19 12.03
C ASP A 245 17.71 -0.60 12.07
N VAL A 246 17.28 -1.15 13.21
CA VAL A 246 15.86 -1.44 13.45
C VAL A 246 15.44 -0.63 14.67
N ARG A 247 14.31 0.06 14.55
CA ARG A 247 13.76 0.96 15.54
C ARG A 247 12.51 0.36 16.17
N GLY A 248 12.45 0.41 17.50
CA GLY A 248 11.21 0.29 18.26
C GLY A 248 10.57 1.67 18.36
N ILE A 249 9.38 1.79 17.78
CA ILE A 249 8.59 3.02 17.76
C ILE A 249 7.41 2.84 18.71
N GLU A 250 7.10 3.84 19.53
CA GLU A 250 5.85 3.92 20.30
C GLU A 250 5.13 5.22 19.96
N ILE A 251 3.85 5.12 19.64
CA ILE A 251 2.98 6.23 19.28
C ILE A 251 1.78 6.19 20.22
N GLU A 252 1.45 7.32 20.82
CA GLU A 252 0.37 7.46 21.80
C GLU A 252 -0.79 8.26 21.20
N PHE A 253 -2.01 7.72 21.28
CA PHE A 253 -3.19 8.41 20.77
C PHE A 253 -3.45 9.67 21.61
N GLU A 254 -3.81 10.77 20.96
CA GLU A 254 -4.18 12.00 21.67
C GLU A 254 -5.60 11.97 22.20
N ASP A 255 -6.50 11.26 21.51
CA ASP A 255 -7.89 11.16 21.91
C ASP A 255 -8.06 10.02 22.93
N PRO A 256 -8.42 10.33 24.19
CA PRO A 256 -8.63 9.31 25.21
C PRO A 256 -9.86 8.43 24.95
N GLU A 257 -10.77 8.85 24.06
CA GLU A 257 -11.95 8.07 23.64
C GLU A 257 -11.64 7.13 22.46
N THR A 258 -10.38 7.06 22.02
CA THR A 258 -9.96 6.17 20.94
C THR A 258 -10.35 4.72 21.25
N MET A 259 -11.07 4.10 20.32
CA MET A 259 -11.49 2.71 20.44
C MET A 259 -10.29 1.76 20.40
N PRO A 260 -10.30 0.68 21.23
CA PRO A 260 -9.26 -0.34 21.21
C PRO A 260 -9.09 -0.98 19.83
N TYR A 261 -7.85 -1.08 19.38
CA TYR A 261 -7.51 -1.89 18.21
C TYR A 261 -7.34 -3.36 18.60
N LEU A 262 -7.61 -4.26 17.66
CA LEU A 262 -7.45 -5.70 17.86
C LEU A 262 -6.01 -6.16 17.54
N PRO A 263 -5.48 -7.20 18.20
CA PRO A 263 -4.20 -7.78 17.79
C PRO A 263 -4.24 -8.18 16.31
N GLY A 264 -3.17 -7.91 15.57
CA GLY A 264 -3.10 -8.15 14.13
C GLY A 264 -3.58 -6.97 13.27
N SER A 265 -4.10 -5.89 13.89
CA SER A 265 -4.37 -4.62 13.22
C SER A 265 -3.10 -3.99 12.65
N ILE A 266 -3.27 -3.14 11.64
CA ILE A 266 -2.18 -2.52 10.89
C ILE A 266 -2.16 -1.01 11.16
N CYS A 267 -0.99 -0.48 11.51
CA CYS A 267 -0.79 0.96 11.64
C CYS A 267 -0.28 1.52 10.31
N SER A 268 -1.05 2.42 9.71
CA SER A 268 -0.68 3.17 8.52
C SER A 268 -0.12 4.54 8.90
N LEU A 269 1.08 4.83 8.41
CA LEU A 269 1.76 6.11 8.58
C LEU A 269 1.80 6.87 7.24
N GLN A 270 1.53 8.16 7.28
CA GLN A 270 1.70 9.06 6.15
C GLN A 270 3.10 9.70 6.23
N PRO A 271 4.07 9.26 5.40
CA PRO A 271 5.37 9.92 5.37
C PRO A 271 5.27 11.27 4.65
N GLN A 272 6.30 12.10 4.83
CA GLN A 272 6.49 13.35 4.11
C GLN A 272 7.76 13.31 3.28
N SER A 273 7.73 13.91 2.09
CA SER A 273 8.94 14.23 1.33
C SER A 273 9.80 15.20 2.14
N SER A 274 11.13 15.08 2.03
CA SER A 274 12.03 16.02 2.69
C SER A 274 11.97 17.40 2.04
N THR A 275 12.27 18.44 2.80
CA THR A 275 12.37 19.81 2.28
C THR A 275 13.38 19.89 1.14
N GLU A 276 14.52 19.20 1.27
CA GLU A 276 15.57 19.18 0.27
C GLU A 276 15.11 18.53 -1.04
N ASP A 277 14.36 17.42 -0.97
CA ASP A 277 13.83 16.74 -2.17
C ASP A 277 12.78 17.63 -2.87
N VAL A 278 11.94 18.32 -2.12
CA VAL A 278 10.88 19.20 -2.66
C VAL A 278 11.49 20.45 -3.31
N ASP A 279 12.45 21.09 -2.65
CA ASP A 279 13.16 22.26 -3.18
C ASP A 279 13.90 21.93 -4.49
N ALA A 280 14.63 20.81 -4.50
CA ALA A 280 15.33 20.36 -5.71
C ALA A 280 14.36 20.10 -6.89
N PHE A 281 13.18 19.54 -6.61
CA PHE A 281 12.16 19.33 -7.64
C PHE A 281 11.59 20.65 -8.17
N LEU A 282 11.30 21.60 -7.27
CA LEU A 282 10.76 22.92 -7.63
C LEU A 282 11.73 23.74 -8.47
N GLU A 283 13.01 23.79 -8.07
CA GLU A 283 14.09 24.48 -8.80
C GLU A 283 14.24 23.89 -10.21
N MET A 284 14.38 22.56 -10.30
CA MET A 284 14.52 21.87 -11.60
C MET A 284 13.31 22.10 -12.52
N SER A 285 12.11 22.22 -11.94
CA SER A 285 10.88 22.44 -12.69
C SER A 285 10.62 23.91 -13.03
N GLY A 286 11.38 24.86 -12.45
CA GLY A 286 11.14 26.30 -12.58
C GLY A 286 9.83 26.75 -11.94
N LEU A 287 9.45 26.13 -10.82
CA LEU A 287 8.16 26.36 -10.14
C LEU A 287 8.31 27.01 -8.75
N GLU A 288 9.51 27.49 -8.40
CA GLU A 288 9.82 28.09 -7.10
C GLU A 288 8.91 29.28 -6.78
N ASP A 289 8.72 30.19 -7.73
CA ASP A 289 7.86 31.38 -7.56
C ASP A 289 6.38 31.03 -7.32
N GLN A 290 5.97 29.81 -7.66
CA GLN A 290 4.60 29.31 -7.51
C GLN A 290 4.45 28.34 -6.32
N ALA A 291 5.57 27.97 -5.68
CA ALA A 291 5.61 26.89 -4.69
C ALA A 291 4.69 27.16 -3.50
N ASP A 292 4.68 28.40 -3.03
CA ASP A 292 4.05 28.82 -1.77
C ASP A 292 2.83 29.74 -1.99
N ILE A 293 2.37 29.88 -3.24
CA ILE A 293 1.13 30.61 -3.54
C ILE A 293 -0.07 29.78 -3.07
N PRO A 294 -0.94 30.31 -2.18
CA PRO A 294 -2.16 29.63 -1.78
C PRO A 294 -3.08 29.35 -2.96
N MET A 295 -3.56 28.11 -3.08
CA MET A 295 -4.41 27.67 -4.19
C MET A 295 -5.46 26.66 -3.73
N THR A 296 -6.53 26.54 -4.52
CA THR A 296 -7.51 25.45 -4.42
C THR A 296 -7.41 24.54 -5.65
N ILE A 297 -7.86 23.29 -5.49
CA ILE A 297 -7.89 22.29 -6.55
C ILE A 297 -9.34 22.05 -6.95
N GLU A 298 -9.63 22.14 -8.24
CA GLU A 298 -10.95 21.83 -8.79
C GLU A 298 -10.82 20.76 -9.88
N ALA A 299 -11.80 19.85 -9.92
CA ALA A 299 -11.97 18.98 -11.08
C ALA A 299 -12.52 19.79 -12.25
N ILE A 300 -11.89 19.68 -13.43
CA ILE A 300 -12.36 20.35 -14.66
C ILE A 300 -13.52 19.58 -15.28
N LEU A 301 -13.47 18.25 -15.20
CA LEU A 301 -14.47 17.36 -15.80
C LEU A 301 -15.50 16.96 -14.74
N GLU A 302 -16.78 17.21 -15.02
CA GLU A 302 -17.90 16.88 -14.12
C GLU A 302 -17.96 15.38 -13.80
N GLU A 303 -17.68 14.53 -14.79
CA GLU A 303 -17.68 13.09 -14.64
C GLU A 303 -16.45 12.51 -13.91
N GLN A 304 -15.43 13.32 -13.62
CA GLN A 304 -14.18 12.86 -13.02
C GLN A 304 -13.95 13.58 -11.69
N PRO A 305 -14.35 12.98 -10.54
CA PRO A 305 -14.15 13.61 -9.25
C PRO A 305 -12.66 13.78 -8.93
N LEU A 306 -12.37 14.68 -7.97
CA LEU A 306 -11.03 14.81 -7.42
C LEU A 306 -10.54 13.49 -6.85
N ALA A 307 -9.27 13.19 -7.10
CA ALA A 307 -8.68 11.98 -6.57
C ALA A 307 -8.65 12.05 -5.02
N PRO A 308 -8.99 10.97 -4.31
CA PRO A 308 -9.14 10.98 -2.84
C PRO A 308 -7.87 11.31 -2.05
N HIS A 309 -6.71 11.18 -2.69
CA HIS A 309 -5.44 11.50 -2.07
C HIS A 309 -5.14 13.00 -2.12
N LEU A 310 -5.86 13.78 -2.93
CA LEU A 310 -5.70 15.22 -3.04
C LEU A 310 -6.58 15.93 -2.00
N PRO A 311 -6.21 17.15 -1.57
CA PRO A 311 -7.08 18.00 -0.78
C PRO A 311 -8.45 18.23 -1.46
N PRO A 312 -9.56 18.28 -0.69
CA PRO A 312 -10.86 18.62 -1.26
C PRO A 312 -10.88 20.05 -1.79
N SER A 313 -11.78 20.38 -2.71
CA SER A 313 -11.89 21.73 -3.29
C SER A 313 -12.17 22.84 -2.29
N SER A 314 -12.72 22.51 -1.12
CA SER A 314 -12.93 23.44 -0.01
C SER A 314 -11.67 23.75 0.81
N ALA A 315 -10.59 23.01 0.61
CA ALA A 315 -9.33 23.19 1.31
C ALA A 315 -8.33 23.97 0.47
N GLN A 316 -7.69 24.96 1.09
CA GLN A 316 -6.52 25.63 0.53
C GLN A 316 -5.27 24.77 0.72
N THR A 317 -4.36 24.85 -0.24
CA THR A 317 -3.05 24.19 -0.22
C THR A 317 -2.03 25.05 -0.94
N THR A 318 -0.79 24.57 -1.04
CA THR A 318 0.26 25.13 -1.89
C THR A 318 0.89 24.02 -2.71
N LEU A 319 1.60 24.36 -3.78
CA LEU A 319 2.33 23.37 -4.56
C LEU A 319 3.37 22.63 -3.69
N ARG A 320 4.06 23.34 -2.80
CA ARG A 320 5.00 22.76 -1.83
C ARG A 320 4.32 21.72 -0.95
N LEU A 321 3.14 22.03 -0.39
CA LEU A 321 2.40 21.08 0.46
C LEU A 321 1.93 19.86 -0.34
N LEU A 322 1.55 20.02 -1.61
CA LEU A 322 1.20 18.92 -2.49
C LEU A 322 2.38 17.97 -2.74
N LEU A 323 3.56 18.50 -3.05
CA LEU A 323 4.79 17.72 -3.24
C LEU A 323 5.31 17.08 -1.93
N THR A 324 5.00 17.71 -0.80
CA THR A 324 5.40 17.21 0.54
C THR A 324 4.53 16.05 0.99
N ASN A 325 3.20 16.15 0.83
CA ASN A 325 2.24 15.26 1.48
C ASN A 325 1.42 14.38 0.54
N HIS A 326 1.28 14.75 -0.74
CA HIS A 326 0.28 14.15 -1.63
C HIS A 326 0.87 13.52 -2.89
N LEU A 327 2.03 13.96 -3.37
CA LEU A 327 2.66 13.51 -4.62
C LEU A 327 4.02 12.87 -4.35
N ASP A 328 4.31 11.73 -5.00
CA ASP A 328 5.56 10.98 -4.83
C ASP A 328 6.57 11.33 -5.94
N ILE A 329 7.38 12.35 -5.67
CA ILE A 329 8.50 12.78 -6.54
C ILE A 329 9.70 11.82 -6.51
N ARG A 330 9.67 10.81 -5.62
CA ARG A 330 10.74 9.82 -5.43
C ARG A 330 10.34 8.42 -5.93
N ALA A 331 9.11 8.26 -6.42
CA ALA A 331 8.68 7.01 -7.03
C ALA A 331 9.57 6.66 -8.22
N SER A 332 9.78 5.36 -8.44
CA SER A 332 10.38 4.87 -9.67
C SER A 332 9.42 5.17 -10.83
N PRO A 333 9.86 5.86 -11.90
CA PRO A 333 8.98 6.20 -13.01
C PRO A 333 8.51 4.94 -13.72
N ARG A 334 7.23 4.92 -14.08
CA ARG A 334 6.60 3.85 -14.87
C ARG A 334 6.62 4.20 -16.35
N LYS A 335 6.30 3.23 -17.21
CA LYS A 335 6.12 3.47 -18.65
C LYS A 335 5.23 4.69 -18.94
N SER A 336 4.11 4.84 -18.24
CA SER A 336 3.21 6.00 -18.39
C SER A 336 3.88 7.35 -18.12
N PHE A 337 4.86 7.41 -17.21
CA PHE A 337 5.64 8.62 -16.94
C PHE A 337 6.54 8.97 -18.14
N PHE A 338 7.20 7.98 -18.75
CA PHE A 338 7.97 8.20 -19.98
C PHE A 338 7.06 8.61 -21.14
N GLU A 339 5.87 8.02 -21.27
CA GLU A 339 4.86 8.47 -22.24
C GLU A 339 4.45 9.93 -22.00
N TRP A 340 4.36 10.38 -20.74
CA TRP A 340 4.10 11.80 -20.42
C TRP A 340 5.27 12.70 -20.81
N LEU A 341 6.50 12.35 -20.43
CA LEU A 341 7.67 13.13 -20.84
C LEU A 341 7.76 13.22 -22.36
N ARG A 342 7.43 12.14 -23.06
CA ARG A 342 7.44 12.11 -24.54
C ARG A 342 6.46 13.09 -25.18
N ARG A 343 5.34 13.37 -24.52
CA ARG A 343 4.34 14.37 -24.95
C ARG A 343 4.76 15.80 -24.64
N LEU A 344 5.56 15.98 -23.58
CA LEU A 344 5.98 17.28 -23.07
C LEU A 344 7.30 17.77 -23.65
N SER A 345 8.18 16.85 -24.06
CA SER A 345 9.54 17.19 -24.47
C SER A 345 9.53 18.04 -25.75
N PRO A 346 10.14 19.24 -25.72
CA PRO A 346 10.27 20.08 -26.91
C PRO A 346 11.48 19.67 -27.77
N ASP A 347 12.40 18.86 -27.25
CA ASP A 347 13.65 18.48 -27.91
C ASP A 347 13.50 17.17 -28.69
N GLU A 348 14.09 17.11 -29.89
CA GLU A 348 13.98 15.93 -30.75
C GLU A 348 14.74 14.72 -30.22
N ARG A 349 15.93 14.93 -29.65
CA ARG A 349 16.77 13.83 -29.14
C ARG A 349 16.21 13.24 -27.86
N GLU A 350 15.67 14.09 -26.98
CA GLU A 350 14.93 13.63 -25.80
C GLU A 350 13.72 12.79 -26.22
N ARG A 351 12.96 13.23 -27.24
CA ARG A 351 11.82 12.46 -27.77
C ARG A 351 12.23 11.11 -28.35
N GLU A 352 13.29 11.05 -29.15
CA GLU A 352 13.82 9.78 -29.67
C GLU A 352 14.21 8.82 -28.55
N ARG A 353 14.93 9.30 -27.54
CA ARG A 353 15.32 8.47 -26.39
C ARG A 353 14.11 8.01 -25.56
N LEU A 354 13.09 8.85 -25.42
CA LEU A 354 11.85 8.49 -24.75
C LEU A 354 11.04 7.46 -25.56
N ASP A 355 11.06 7.54 -26.89
CA ASP A 355 10.43 6.54 -27.76
C ASP A 355 11.10 5.16 -27.59
N GLU A 356 12.44 5.10 -27.47
CA GLU A 356 13.17 3.86 -27.15
C GLU A 356 12.71 3.26 -25.81
N PHE A 357 12.62 4.08 -24.75
CA PHE A 357 12.13 3.62 -23.45
C PHE A 357 10.68 3.09 -23.51
N ILE A 358 9.82 3.74 -24.28
CA ILE A 358 8.41 3.32 -24.40
C ILE A 358 8.28 2.02 -25.21
N ALA A 359 9.15 1.81 -26.19
CA ALA A 359 9.14 0.64 -27.06
C ALA A 359 9.66 -0.63 -26.35
N ASP A 360 10.65 -0.48 -25.46
CA ASP A 360 11.35 -1.61 -24.83
C ASP A 360 11.30 -1.54 -23.28
N PRO A 361 10.55 -2.44 -22.61
CA PRO A 361 10.54 -2.50 -21.16
C PRO A 361 11.90 -2.82 -20.51
N ASP A 362 12.80 -3.51 -21.21
CA ASP A 362 14.14 -3.81 -20.69
C ASP A 362 14.99 -2.54 -20.58
N GLU A 363 14.79 -1.56 -21.46
CA GLU A 363 15.42 -0.24 -21.38
C GLU A 363 14.94 0.50 -20.12
N ILE A 364 13.62 0.53 -19.86
CA ILE A 364 13.07 1.11 -18.62
C ILE A 364 13.59 0.36 -17.40
N HIS A 365 13.60 -0.97 -17.44
CA HIS A 365 14.06 -1.78 -16.32
C HIS A 365 15.54 -1.50 -16.01
N THR A 366 16.39 -1.43 -17.03
CA THR A 366 17.82 -1.14 -16.89
C THR A 366 18.08 0.28 -16.42
N TYR A 367 17.34 1.25 -16.96
CA TYR A 367 17.53 2.67 -16.66
C TYR A 367 16.93 3.10 -15.32
N ALA A 368 15.70 2.66 -15.01
CA ALA A 368 14.92 3.13 -13.87
C ALA A 368 14.72 2.05 -12.80
N THR A 369 14.10 0.91 -13.11
CA THR A 369 13.66 -0.07 -12.11
C THR A 369 14.84 -0.69 -11.35
N ARG A 370 15.82 -1.26 -12.06
CA ARG A 370 16.99 -1.93 -11.51
C ARG A 370 17.87 -1.01 -10.65
N PRO A 371 18.21 0.22 -11.06
CA PRO A 371 18.94 1.15 -10.20
C PRO A 371 18.05 1.93 -9.22
N SER A 372 16.73 1.67 -9.19
CA SER A 372 15.76 2.46 -8.44
C SER A 372 15.93 3.96 -8.68
N ARG A 373 15.92 4.37 -9.94
CA ARG A 373 15.94 5.78 -10.33
C ARG A 373 14.61 6.42 -9.99
N THR A 374 14.65 7.63 -9.48
CA THR A 374 13.47 8.39 -9.08
C THR A 374 12.95 9.26 -10.22
N ILE A 375 11.68 9.67 -10.14
CA ILE A 375 11.09 10.67 -11.05
C ILE A 375 11.97 11.93 -11.13
N THR A 376 12.43 12.44 -9.99
CA THR A 376 13.27 13.65 -9.92
C THR A 376 14.60 13.45 -10.67
N GLU A 377 15.27 12.32 -10.49
CA GLU A 377 16.50 12.02 -11.22
C GLU A 377 16.27 11.82 -12.72
N THR A 378 15.14 11.21 -13.10
CA THR A 378 14.79 11.06 -14.51
C THR A 378 14.56 12.43 -15.16
N LEU A 379 13.85 13.34 -14.50
CA LEU A 379 13.69 14.71 -15.01
C LEU A 379 15.03 15.45 -15.14
N ALA A 380 16.00 15.18 -14.25
CA ALA A 380 17.34 15.77 -14.35
C ALA A 380 18.13 15.29 -15.59
N ASP A 381 17.82 14.10 -16.11
CA ASP A 381 18.39 13.57 -17.37
C ASP A 381 17.71 14.21 -18.60
N PHE A 382 16.44 14.61 -18.51
CA PHE A 382 15.65 15.23 -19.59
C PHE A 382 15.49 16.75 -19.38
N ARG A 383 16.62 17.46 -19.49
CA ARG A 383 16.76 18.87 -19.11
C ARG A 383 15.96 19.87 -19.94
N GLN A 384 15.46 19.52 -21.12
CA GLN A 384 14.58 20.38 -21.91
C GLN A 384 13.10 20.13 -21.61
N THR A 385 12.77 19.00 -20.98
CA THR A 385 11.41 18.65 -20.61
C THR A 385 11.05 19.25 -19.25
N ARG A 386 9.86 19.87 -19.15
CA ARG A 386 9.31 20.41 -17.90
C ARG A 386 7.89 19.91 -17.70
N ILE A 387 7.56 19.57 -16.46
CA ILE A 387 6.18 19.21 -16.10
C ILE A 387 5.40 20.51 -15.87
N PRO A 388 4.37 20.81 -16.68
CA PRO A 388 3.57 22.01 -16.47
C PRO A 388 2.69 21.85 -15.23
N LEU A 389 2.50 22.94 -14.49
CA LEU A 389 1.66 22.98 -13.29
C LEU A 389 0.24 22.42 -13.56
N THR A 390 -0.30 22.67 -14.76
CA THR A 390 -1.64 22.20 -15.17
C THR A 390 -1.78 20.67 -15.24
N HIS A 391 -0.69 19.92 -15.37
CA HIS A 391 -0.71 18.45 -15.50
C HIS A 391 0.00 17.74 -14.35
N ILE A 392 0.62 18.49 -13.41
CA ILE A 392 1.47 17.91 -12.37
C ILE A 392 0.73 16.87 -11.52
N LEU A 393 -0.55 17.11 -11.22
CA LEU A 393 -1.40 16.22 -10.43
C LEU A 393 -1.80 14.93 -11.17
N GLU A 394 -1.75 14.93 -12.50
CA GLU A 394 -2.05 13.74 -13.32
C GLU A 394 -0.78 12.93 -13.63
N ILE A 395 0.38 13.60 -13.66
CA ILE A 395 1.68 13.00 -14.00
C ILE A 395 2.36 12.38 -12.78
N LEU A 396 2.38 13.09 -11.65
CA LEU A 396 3.03 12.60 -10.44
C LEU A 396 2.13 11.58 -9.73
N PRO A 397 2.66 10.40 -9.36
CA PRO A 397 1.88 9.41 -8.64
C PRO A 397 1.57 9.89 -7.22
N PRO A 398 0.51 9.36 -6.58
CA PRO A 398 0.17 9.71 -5.21
C PRO A 398 1.23 9.22 -4.21
N LEU A 399 1.51 10.05 -3.20
CA LEU A 399 2.36 9.70 -2.07
C LEU A 399 1.70 8.62 -1.21
N ARG A 400 2.27 7.41 -1.24
CA ARG A 400 1.67 6.27 -0.53
C ARG A 400 2.04 6.25 0.95
N ARG A 401 0.99 5.99 1.73
CA ARG A 401 1.07 5.58 3.13
C ARG A 401 1.85 4.28 3.25
N ARG A 402 2.52 4.09 4.38
CA ARG A 402 3.24 2.86 4.72
C ARG A 402 2.55 2.16 5.87
N GLN A 403 2.27 0.89 5.65
CA GLN A 403 1.64 0.00 6.63
C GLN A 403 2.71 -0.71 7.46
N PHE A 404 2.45 -0.84 8.75
CA PHE A 404 3.27 -1.57 9.70
C PHE A 404 2.38 -2.46 10.55
N SER A 405 2.73 -3.73 10.65
CA SER A 405 2.12 -4.66 11.59
C SER A 405 2.34 -4.17 13.02
N ILE A 406 1.27 -4.06 13.79
CA ILE A 406 1.37 -3.56 15.16
C ILE A 406 2.05 -4.61 16.05
N ALA A 407 3.06 -4.18 16.80
CA ALA A 407 3.90 -5.02 17.66
C ALA A 407 3.40 -5.14 19.10
N SER A 408 2.32 -4.45 19.47
CA SER A 408 1.72 -4.41 20.81
C SER A 408 0.24 -4.79 20.80
N SER A 409 -0.26 -5.31 21.92
CA SER A 409 -1.69 -5.45 22.19
C SER A 409 -2.23 -4.23 22.95
N TRP A 410 -3.47 -3.83 22.64
CA TRP A 410 -4.14 -2.75 23.38
C TRP A 410 -4.28 -3.07 24.87
N GLU A 411 -4.55 -4.33 25.21
CA GLU A 411 -4.73 -4.77 26.60
C GLU A 411 -3.46 -4.62 27.45
N ALA A 412 -2.28 -4.77 26.84
CA ALA A 412 -1.01 -4.56 27.53
C ALA A 412 -0.57 -3.10 27.49
N HIS A 413 -0.91 -2.36 26.42
CA HIS A 413 -0.50 -0.98 26.20
C HIS A 413 -1.69 -0.09 25.80
N PRO A 414 -2.63 0.22 26.73
CA PRO A 414 -3.81 1.02 26.41
C PRO A 414 -3.43 2.40 25.88
N GLY A 415 -4.09 2.86 24.82
CA GLY A 415 -3.82 4.17 24.22
C GLY A 415 -2.51 4.25 23.41
N LYS A 416 -1.80 3.14 23.21
CA LYS A 416 -0.48 3.12 22.57
C LYS A 416 -0.36 2.08 21.46
N VAL A 417 0.38 2.43 20.42
CA VAL A 417 0.76 1.56 19.31
C VAL A 417 2.27 1.45 19.28
N GLN A 418 2.79 0.22 19.33
CA GLN A 418 4.22 -0.05 19.17
C GLN A 418 4.49 -0.68 17.80
N LEU A 419 5.53 -0.22 17.11
CA LEU A 419 5.95 -0.72 15.80
C LEU A 419 7.41 -1.15 15.85
N LEU A 420 7.77 -2.09 14.96
CA LEU A 420 9.15 -2.53 14.75
C LEU A 420 9.57 -2.24 13.31
N VAL A 421 10.37 -1.19 13.13
CA VAL A 421 10.66 -0.61 11.82
C VAL A 421 12.12 -0.81 11.45
N ALA A 422 12.39 -1.59 10.41
CA ALA A 422 13.73 -1.67 9.83
C ALA A 422 13.98 -0.45 8.93
N LEU A 423 15.04 0.30 9.20
CA LEU A 423 15.43 1.40 8.33
C LEU A 423 15.94 0.85 6.99
N VAL A 424 15.33 1.32 5.90
CA VAL A 424 15.70 0.90 4.56
C VAL A 424 16.81 1.80 4.06
N GLU A 425 18.01 1.26 3.98
CA GLU A 425 19.14 1.89 3.30
C GLU A 425 19.88 0.84 2.45
N TYR A 426 20.01 1.09 1.16
CA TYR A 426 20.69 0.19 0.23
C TYR A 426 21.48 0.98 -0.81
N LYS A 427 22.57 0.41 -1.33
CA LYS A 427 23.32 1.02 -2.43
C LYS A 427 22.81 0.48 -3.75
N THR A 428 22.53 1.37 -4.70
CA THR A 428 22.19 0.96 -6.07
C THR A 428 23.44 0.89 -6.93
N ASN A 429 23.30 0.41 -8.17
CA ASN A 429 24.36 0.44 -9.17
C ASN A 429 24.88 1.86 -9.46
N LEU A 430 24.08 2.90 -9.14
CA LEU A 430 24.49 4.31 -9.22
C LEU A 430 25.43 4.72 -8.08
N LYS A 431 25.78 3.81 -7.15
CA LYS A 431 26.64 4.02 -5.97
C LYS A 431 26.15 5.08 -4.97
N ILE A 432 24.99 5.69 -5.22
CA ILE A 432 24.30 6.58 -4.28
C ILE A 432 23.47 5.71 -3.31
N PRO A 433 23.60 5.90 -1.98
CA PRO A 433 22.76 5.20 -1.02
C PRO A 433 21.30 5.67 -1.16
N ARG A 434 20.39 4.71 -1.37
CA ARG A 434 18.94 4.90 -1.36
C ARG A 434 18.42 4.68 0.03
N LYS A 435 17.57 5.62 0.48
CA LYS A 435 16.84 5.52 1.73
C LYS A 435 15.35 5.40 1.45
N GLY A 436 14.67 4.50 2.14
CA GLY A 436 13.22 4.37 2.05
C GLY A 436 12.53 5.57 2.69
N LEU A 437 11.62 6.22 1.96
CA LEU A 437 10.96 7.47 2.35
C LEU A 437 10.43 7.45 3.80
N CYS A 438 9.53 6.51 4.10
CA CYS A 438 8.90 6.44 5.42
C CYS A 438 9.91 6.13 6.54
N SER A 439 10.84 5.20 6.31
CA SER A 439 11.86 4.89 7.31
C SER A 439 12.81 6.06 7.58
N SER A 440 13.23 6.80 6.55
CA SER A 440 14.07 7.99 6.75
C SER A 440 13.30 9.12 7.43
N TRP A 441 12.04 9.32 7.04
CA TRP A 441 11.14 10.30 7.66
C TRP A 441 10.98 9.99 9.15
N LEU A 442 10.58 8.77 9.51
CA LEU A 442 10.48 8.32 10.90
C LEU A 442 11.76 8.51 11.69
N ASN A 443 12.92 8.18 11.10
CA ASN A 443 14.21 8.33 11.77
C ASN A 443 14.59 9.81 12.02
N ALA A 444 14.07 10.74 11.23
CA ALA A 444 14.29 12.18 11.41
C ALA A 444 13.37 12.81 12.46
N LEU A 445 12.26 12.16 12.82
CA LEU A 445 11.30 12.70 13.79
C LEU A 445 11.85 12.68 15.22
N THR A 446 11.59 13.76 15.96
CA THR A 446 11.90 13.86 17.39
C THR A 446 10.75 13.32 18.24
N VAL A 447 11.04 12.77 19.41
CA VAL A 447 9.99 12.42 20.39
C VAL A 447 9.18 13.68 20.74
N GLY A 448 7.86 13.52 20.92
CA GLY A 448 6.90 14.62 21.10
C GLY A 448 6.32 15.15 19.77
N THR A 449 6.80 14.65 18.64
CA THR A 449 6.27 14.98 17.32
C THR A 449 4.86 14.42 17.14
N ARG A 450 3.92 15.29 16.79
CA ARG A 450 2.56 14.93 16.41
C ARG A 450 2.51 14.38 14.98
N ILE A 451 1.95 13.19 14.79
CA ILE A 451 1.83 12.51 13.50
C ILE A 451 0.41 11.99 13.27
N PRO A 452 -0.13 12.10 12.05
CA PRO A 452 -1.40 11.48 11.72
C PRO A 452 -1.17 9.98 11.48
N ILE A 453 -2.02 9.13 12.06
CA ILE A 453 -1.99 7.68 11.86
C ILE A 453 -3.39 7.16 11.53
N HIS A 454 -3.45 6.01 10.87
CA HIS A 454 -4.70 5.27 10.66
C HIS A 454 -4.52 3.82 11.08
N ILE A 455 -5.49 3.30 11.84
CA ILE A 455 -5.51 1.89 12.24
C ILE A 455 -6.47 1.14 11.34
N ALA A 456 -5.92 0.30 10.47
CA ALA A 456 -6.71 -0.58 9.65
C ALA A 456 -7.07 -1.86 10.43
N PRO A 457 -8.20 -2.51 10.11
CA PRO A 457 -8.61 -3.76 10.73
C PRO A 457 -7.53 -4.86 10.65
N PRO A 458 -7.61 -5.89 11.50
CA PRO A 458 -6.67 -6.99 11.46
C PRO A 458 -6.63 -7.72 10.11
N THR A 459 -5.43 -8.06 9.68
CA THR A 459 -5.17 -9.01 8.58
C THR A 459 -5.10 -10.44 9.10
N LEU A 460 -4.68 -10.61 10.36
CA LEU A 460 -4.56 -11.87 11.07
C LEU A 460 -5.48 -11.88 12.28
N PHE A 461 -6.19 -12.98 12.49
CA PHE A 461 -7.17 -13.14 13.57
C PHE A 461 -6.82 -14.34 14.42
N LEU A 462 -6.63 -14.14 15.74
CA LEU A 462 -6.49 -15.24 16.70
C LEU A 462 -7.74 -16.13 16.72
N PRO A 463 -7.62 -17.43 17.06
CA PRO A 463 -8.78 -18.29 17.22
C PRO A 463 -9.64 -17.79 18.39
N PRO A 464 -10.97 -17.98 18.33
CA PRO A 464 -11.89 -17.49 19.35
C PRO A 464 -11.69 -18.17 20.72
N SER A 465 -11.18 -19.41 20.74
CA SER A 465 -10.92 -20.15 21.97
C SER A 465 -9.46 -19.98 22.45
N PRO A 466 -9.23 -19.67 23.73
CA PRO A 466 -7.90 -19.67 24.32
C PRO A 466 -7.29 -21.07 24.48
N GLU A 467 -8.07 -22.14 24.34
CA GLU A 467 -7.59 -23.53 24.40
C GLU A 467 -7.06 -24.03 23.05
N THR A 468 -7.41 -23.37 21.95
CA THR A 468 -6.91 -23.69 20.61
C THR A 468 -5.43 -23.35 20.54
N PRO A 469 -4.53 -24.32 20.29
CA PRO A 469 -3.10 -24.04 20.23
C PRO A 469 -2.74 -23.13 19.07
N VAL A 470 -1.76 -22.25 19.29
CA VAL A 470 -1.31 -21.28 18.28
C VAL A 470 0.20 -21.37 18.07
N ILE A 471 0.60 -21.52 16.81
CA ILE A 471 1.99 -21.49 16.36
C ILE A 471 2.25 -20.16 15.64
N LEU A 472 3.13 -19.35 16.22
CA LEU A 472 3.50 -18.01 15.78
C LEU A 472 4.88 -18.05 15.15
N VAL A 473 5.00 -17.76 13.87
CA VAL A 473 6.27 -17.78 13.12
C VAL A 473 6.53 -16.40 12.53
N GLY A 474 7.64 -15.78 12.92
CA GLY A 474 7.93 -14.41 12.49
C GLY A 474 9.41 -14.05 12.56
N PRO A 475 10.25 -14.43 11.59
CA PRO A 475 11.65 -14.02 11.56
C PRO A 475 11.81 -12.51 11.26
N GLY A 476 12.86 -11.91 11.83
CA GLY A 476 13.17 -10.50 11.65
C GLY A 476 12.03 -9.59 12.15
N THR A 477 11.68 -8.57 11.36
CA THR A 477 10.55 -7.68 11.69
C THR A 477 9.18 -8.38 11.62
N GLY A 478 9.11 -9.59 11.06
CA GLY A 478 7.94 -10.48 11.14
C GLY A 478 7.48 -10.75 12.57
N VAL A 479 8.37 -10.64 13.56
CA VAL A 479 8.02 -10.89 14.96
C VAL A 479 7.01 -9.88 15.53
N ALA A 480 6.78 -8.73 14.89
CA ALA A 480 5.88 -7.68 15.39
C ALA A 480 4.47 -8.20 15.75
N PRO A 481 3.65 -8.69 14.80
CA PRO A 481 2.32 -9.21 15.13
C PRO A 481 2.38 -10.45 16.04
N MET A 482 3.46 -11.25 15.96
CA MET A 482 3.66 -12.40 16.83
C MET A 482 3.83 -11.99 18.30
N ARG A 483 4.51 -10.88 18.56
CA ARG A 483 4.64 -10.28 19.89
C ARG A 483 3.26 -9.85 20.42
N ALA A 484 2.48 -9.13 19.62
CA ALA A 484 1.13 -8.71 19.99
C ALA A 484 0.22 -9.90 20.31
N PHE A 485 0.30 -10.97 19.51
CA PHE A 485 -0.48 -12.20 19.75
C PHE A 485 -0.04 -12.90 21.05
N THR A 486 1.26 -12.96 21.30
CA THR A 486 1.81 -13.56 22.53
C THR A 486 1.36 -12.79 23.77
N GLU A 487 1.37 -11.46 23.74
CA GLU A 487 0.86 -10.61 24.83
C GLU A 487 -0.59 -10.93 25.19
N VAL A 488 -1.49 -10.97 24.19
CA VAL A 488 -2.91 -11.27 24.40
C VAL A 488 -3.09 -12.68 24.95
N ARG A 489 -2.46 -13.68 24.31
CA ARG A 489 -2.63 -15.08 24.74
C ARG A 489 -2.09 -15.33 26.13
N ALA A 490 -0.96 -14.73 26.49
CA ALA A 490 -0.42 -14.85 27.84
C ALA A 490 -1.38 -14.27 28.90
N ARG A 491 -1.97 -13.08 28.64
CA ARG A 491 -2.95 -12.46 29.54
C ARG A 491 -4.24 -13.25 29.67
N HIS A 492 -4.66 -13.93 28.59
CA HIS A 492 -5.87 -14.76 28.58
C HIS A 492 -5.64 -16.18 29.10
N GLY A 493 -4.49 -16.46 29.71
CA GLY A 493 -4.17 -17.76 30.31
C GLY A 493 -3.82 -18.86 29.31
N ALA A 494 -3.63 -18.51 28.03
CA ALA A 494 -3.32 -19.43 26.95
C ALA A 494 -1.81 -19.58 26.66
N ALA A 495 -0.96 -19.25 27.63
CA ALA A 495 0.49 -19.27 27.47
C ALA A 495 1.02 -20.67 27.09
N ILE A 496 0.54 -21.72 27.76
CA ILE A 496 0.94 -23.11 27.52
C ILE A 496 0.53 -23.63 26.14
N ASP A 497 -0.48 -23.01 25.54
CA ASP A 497 -1.01 -23.32 24.20
C ASP A 497 -0.48 -22.35 23.14
N THR A 498 0.63 -21.66 23.42
CA THR A 498 1.27 -20.71 22.51
C THR A 498 2.72 -21.11 22.26
N ALA A 499 3.09 -21.22 20.99
CA ALA A 499 4.47 -21.45 20.56
C ALA A 499 4.93 -20.32 19.62
N VAL A 500 6.12 -19.77 19.87
CA VAL A 500 6.75 -18.71 19.08
C VAL A 500 8.04 -19.25 18.48
N TYR A 501 8.16 -19.16 17.15
CA TYR A 501 9.37 -19.44 16.39
C TYR A 501 9.87 -18.14 15.77
N PHE A 502 10.89 -17.56 16.41
CA PHE A 502 11.53 -16.32 15.98
C PHE A 502 12.87 -16.62 15.29
N GLY A 503 13.21 -15.86 14.27
CA GLY A 503 14.49 -15.97 13.56
C GLY A 503 15.24 -14.65 13.52
N CYS A 504 16.53 -14.68 13.83
CA CYS A 504 17.42 -13.52 13.75
C CYS A 504 18.78 -13.93 13.16
N ARG A 505 19.71 -12.98 13.00
CA ARG A 505 21.06 -13.30 12.54
C ARG A 505 21.94 -13.74 13.70
N SER A 506 21.91 -13.01 14.81
CA SER A 506 22.64 -13.34 16.03
C SER A 506 21.82 -13.04 17.26
N MET A 507 21.96 -13.88 18.29
CA MET A 507 21.35 -13.69 19.60
C MET A 507 21.79 -12.38 20.26
N THR A 508 22.98 -11.87 19.92
CA THR A 508 23.58 -10.70 20.57
C THR A 508 23.39 -9.38 19.81
N THR A 509 22.94 -9.42 18.55
CA THR A 509 22.88 -8.21 17.70
C THR A 509 21.48 -7.82 17.28
N ASP A 510 20.64 -8.78 16.88
CA ASP A 510 19.32 -8.52 16.28
C ASP A 510 18.25 -9.49 16.81
N CYS A 511 18.42 -9.99 18.03
CA CYS A 511 17.40 -10.71 18.76
C CYS A 511 16.45 -9.72 19.46
N PHE A 512 15.40 -9.31 18.75
CA PHE A 512 14.42 -8.35 19.26
C PHE A 512 13.67 -8.92 20.47
N TYR A 513 13.38 -8.07 21.46
CA TYR A 513 12.57 -8.40 22.64
C TYR A 513 13.09 -9.59 23.49
N ALA A 514 14.39 -9.86 23.47
CA ALA A 514 15.00 -11.00 24.17
C ALA A 514 14.55 -11.15 25.65
N SER A 515 14.47 -10.04 26.39
CA SER A 515 14.02 -10.04 27.79
C SER A 515 12.55 -10.44 27.96
N GLU A 516 11.69 -10.07 27.00
CA GLU A 516 10.26 -10.41 27.03
C GLU A 516 10.06 -11.89 26.71
N TRP A 517 10.80 -12.43 25.75
CA TRP A 517 10.77 -13.87 25.43
C TRP A 517 11.11 -14.74 26.64
N GLU A 518 12.09 -14.34 27.45
CA GLU A 518 12.41 -15.04 28.70
C GLU A 518 11.30 -14.93 29.75
N GLN A 519 10.54 -13.83 29.78
CA GLN A 519 9.38 -13.71 30.65
C GLN A 519 8.23 -14.62 30.20
N TYR A 520 7.93 -14.65 28.89
CA TYR A 520 6.88 -15.51 28.35
C TYR A 520 7.19 -17.00 28.51
N LYS A 521 8.46 -17.40 28.36
CA LYS A 521 8.90 -18.77 28.68
C LYS A 521 8.55 -19.18 30.11
N LYS A 522 8.76 -18.28 31.08
CA LYS A 522 8.42 -18.53 32.49
C LYS A 522 6.90 -18.66 32.72
N GLN A 523 6.09 -18.04 31.88
CA GLN A 523 4.63 -18.17 31.91
C GLN A 523 4.12 -19.42 31.19
N GLY A 524 4.98 -20.16 30.48
CA GLY A 524 4.64 -21.41 29.80
C GLY A 524 4.64 -21.33 28.28
N VAL A 525 4.87 -20.15 27.68
CA VAL A 525 4.98 -20.01 26.23
C VAL A 525 6.22 -20.77 25.72
N LYS A 526 6.05 -21.61 24.71
CA LYS A 526 7.17 -22.26 24.03
C LYS A 526 7.84 -21.27 23.09
N VAL A 527 9.01 -20.74 23.45
CA VAL A 527 9.74 -19.79 22.58
C VAL A 527 11.04 -20.40 22.07
N GLU A 528 11.14 -20.51 20.75
CA GLU A 528 12.27 -21.06 20.01
C GLU A 528 12.87 -19.98 19.10
N ILE A 529 14.18 -19.77 19.20
CA ILE A 529 14.90 -18.70 18.48
C ILE A 529 15.96 -19.30 17.58
N ALA A 530 15.84 -19.05 16.28
CA ALA A 530 16.80 -19.46 15.26
C ALA A 530 17.80 -18.34 14.98
N ALA A 531 19.01 -18.44 15.53
CA ALA A 531 20.11 -17.57 15.18
C ALA A 531 20.86 -18.13 13.95
N SER A 532 20.72 -17.46 12.81
CA SER A 532 21.22 -17.98 11.53
C SER A 532 22.73 -17.85 11.31
N ARG A 533 23.44 -17.07 12.15
CA ARG A 533 24.88 -16.74 11.97
C ARG A 533 25.74 -16.95 13.22
N ASP A 534 25.19 -17.44 14.32
CA ASP A 534 25.97 -17.69 15.56
C ASP A 534 26.81 -18.97 15.47
N GLN A 535 26.60 -19.78 14.43
CA GLN A 535 27.31 -21.03 14.16
C GLN A 535 27.57 -21.21 12.65
N ALA A 536 28.41 -22.20 12.29
CA ALA A 536 28.79 -22.45 10.90
C ALA A 536 27.61 -22.89 10.02
N GLU A 537 26.71 -23.72 10.56
CA GLU A 537 25.51 -24.16 9.85
C GLU A 537 24.35 -23.18 10.05
N LYS A 538 23.69 -22.81 8.95
CA LYS A 538 22.55 -21.88 9.02
C LYS A 538 21.35 -22.54 9.71
N LEU A 539 20.92 -21.95 10.81
CA LEU A 539 19.71 -22.34 11.54
C LEU A 539 18.58 -21.36 11.24
N TYR A 540 17.46 -21.88 10.74
CA TYR A 540 16.26 -21.10 10.44
C TYR A 540 15.04 -21.67 11.18
N VAL A 541 13.93 -20.91 11.17
CA VAL A 541 12.71 -21.25 11.92
C VAL A 541 12.13 -22.60 11.51
N GLN A 542 12.16 -22.95 10.22
CA GLN A 542 11.69 -24.24 9.72
C GLN A 542 12.48 -25.43 10.29
N HIS A 543 13.76 -25.24 10.62
CA HIS A 543 14.56 -26.29 11.26
C HIS A 543 14.12 -26.52 12.71
N LEU A 544 13.76 -25.45 13.42
CA LEU A 544 13.24 -25.55 14.80
C LEU A 544 11.85 -26.18 14.83
N ILE A 545 10.99 -25.83 13.87
CA ILE A 545 9.67 -26.46 13.69
C ILE A 545 9.84 -27.97 13.48
N LYS A 546 10.74 -28.40 12.58
CA LYS A 546 11.02 -29.83 12.36
C LYS A 546 11.57 -30.55 13.60
N ARG A 547 12.34 -29.86 14.46
CA ARG A 547 12.81 -30.42 15.74
C ARG A 547 11.66 -30.65 16.72
N ASP A 548 10.65 -29.79 16.70
CA ASP A 548 9.45 -29.86 17.55
C ASP A 548 8.31 -30.70 16.93
N LYS A 549 8.62 -31.56 15.96
CA LYS A 549 7.63 -32.29 15.13
C LYS A 549 6.50 -32.97 15.89
N GLN A 550 6.76 -33.57 17.08
CA GLN A 550 5.72 -34.21 17.87
C GLN A 550 4.66 -33.20 18.35
N ARG A 551 5.10 -32.04 18.88
CA ARG A 551 4.21 -30.98 19.33
C ARG A 551 3.44 -30.38 18.16
N ILE A 552 4.13 -30.12 17.04
CA ILE A 552 3.50 -29.58 15.84
C ILE A 552 2.39 -30.51 15.36
N ARG A 553 2.65 -31.82 15.29
CA ARG A 553 1.65 -32.81 14.90
C ARG A 553 0.47 -32.85 15.85
N GLU A 554 0.72 -32.93 17.15
CA GLU A 554 -0.34 -32.92 18.17
C GLU A 554 -1.21 -31.66 18.06
N TRP A 555 -0.58 -30.50 17.99
CA TRP A 555 -1.29 -29.22 18.00
C TRP A 555 -2.09 -29.00 16.72
N ILE A 556 -1.54 -29.35 15.55
CA ILE A 556 -2.20 -29.14 14.27
C ILE A 556 -3.27 -30.18 13.99
N VAL A 557 -2.98 -31.46 14.22
CA VAL A 557 -3.86 -32.56 13.81
C VAL A 557 -4.85 -32.89 14.92
N ASP A 558 -4.38 -33.12 16.16
CA ASP A 558 -5.23 -33.64 17.23
C ASP A 558 -6.05 -32.54 17.91
N ARG A 559 -5.46 -31.35 18.07
CA ARG A 559 -6.06 -30.22 18.82
C ARG A 559 -6.66 -29.13 17.94
N GLY A 560 -6.62 -29.28 16.62
CA GLY A 560 -7.22 -28.31 15.70
C GLY A 560 -6.57 -26.92 15.75
N GLY A 561 -5.28 -26.83 16.08
CA GLY A 561 -4.54 -25.58 16.27
C GLY A 561 -4.41 -24.72 15.01
N SER A 562 -3.93 -23.49 15.22
CA SER A 562 -3.76 -22.46 14.19
C SER A 562 -2.31 -22.04 13.99
N VAL A 563 -1.96 -21.61 12.77
CA VAL A 563 -0.60 -21.18 12.40
C VAL A 563 -0.63 -19.77 11.82
N TYR A 564 0.29 -18.93 12.28
CA TYR A 564 0.46 -17.58 11.73
C TYR A 564 1.91 -17.39 11.27
N ILE A 565 2.09 -16.97 10.03
CA ILE A 565 3.39 -16.80 9.38
C ILE A 565 3.55 -15.36 8.94
N THR A 566 4.63 -14.71 9.37
CA THR A 566 4.85 -13.28 9.12
C THR A 566 6.29 -12.95 8.76
N GLY A 567 6.50 -11.95 7.90
CA GLY A 567 7.84 -11.48 7.51
C GLY A 567 8.08 -11.50 6.00
N SER A 568 9.28 -11.91 5.56
CA SER A 568 9.64 -11.80 4.14
C SER A 568 8.80 -12.70 3.23
N SER A 569 8.24 -12.13 2.17
CA SER A 569 7.45 -12.80 1.11
C SER A 569 8.23 -13.71 0.16
N ASN A 570 9.54 -13.89 0.39
CA ASN A 570 10.40 -14.78 -0.40
C ASN A 570 10.11 -16.26 -0.07
N ALA A 571 11.14 -17.11 0.01
CA ALA A 571 10.98 -18.53 0.28
C ALA A 571 10.44 -18.87 1.69
N MET A 572 10.52 -17.95 2.66
CA MET A 572 10.27 -18.24 4.07
C MET A 572 8.87 -18.81 4.35
N PRO A 573 7.75 -18.22 3.89
CA PRO A 573 6.43 -18.75 4.19
C PRO A 573 6.20 -20.14 3.59
N ARG A 574 6.70 -20.38 2.36
CA ARG A 574 6.65 -21.69 1.70
C ARG A 574 7.45 -22.73 2.51
N GLU A 575 8.67 -22.42 2.89
CA GLU A 575 9.54 -23.34 3.67
C GLU A 575 8.95 -23.68 5.06
N VAL A 576 8.27 -22.72 5.70
CA VAL A 576 7.57 -22.96 6.97
C VAL A 576 6.39 -23.90 6.78
N ARG A 577 5.55 -23.69 5.75
CA ARG A 577 4.43 -24.59 5.45
C ARG A 577 4.90 -26.00 5.10
N GLU A 578 5.95 -26.11 4.29
CA GLU A 578 6.58 -27.40 3.96
C GLU A 578 7.12 -28.11 5.20
N ALA A 579 7.70 -27.37 6.15
CA ALA A 579 8.15 -27.95 7.41
C ALA A 579 6.99 -28.45 8.30
N ILE A 580 5.87 -27.72 8.33
CA ILE A 580 4.66 -28.15 9.05
C ILE A 580 4.05 -29.39 8.40
N ALA A 581 3.93 -29.40 7.06
CA ALA A 581 3.46 -30.56 6.30
C ALA A 581 4.34 -31.78 6.58
N TRP A 582 5.66 -31.61 6.57
CA TRP A 582 6.59 -32.68 6.94
C TRP A 582 6.39 -33.17 8.38
N CYS A 583 6.10 -32.29 9.36
CA CYS A 583 5.87 -32.72 10.74
C CYS A 583 4.65 -33.65 10.88
N ILE A 584 3.60 -33.41 10.08
CA ILE A 584 2.34 -34.19 10.13
C ILE A 584 2.34 -35.39 9.17
N SER A 585 3.40 -35.58 8.38
CA SER A 585 3.55 -36.74 7.50
C SER A 585 4.17 -37.93 8.24
N ALA A 586 4.12 -39.10 7.59
CA ALA A 586 4.72 -40.35 8.05
C ALA A 586 6.26 -40.27 8.24
N GLU A 587 6.94 -39.37 7.50
CA GLU A 587 8.39 -39.14 7.70
C GLU A 587 8.68 -38.30 8.96
N GLY A 588 7.71 -37.48 9.37
CA GLY A 588 7.79 -36.63 10.55
C GLY A 588 7.35 -37.35 11.81
N ALA A 589 6.17 -36.98 12.30
CA ALA A 589 5.55 -37.51 13.51
C ALA A 589 4.07 -37.86 13.33
N GLY A 590 3.56 -37.81 12.09
CA GLY A 590 2.18 -38.16 11.77
C GLY A 590 2.08 -39.44 10.96
N ASP A 591 0.95 -39.59 10.28
CA ASP A 591 0.51 -40.80 9.58
C ASP A 591 0.09 -40.53 8.12
N MET A 592 0.05 -39.25 7.71
CA MET A 592 -0.29 -38.83 6.35
C MET A 592 0.87 -39.08 5.38
N SER A 593 0.56 -39.37 4.12
CA SER A 593 1.56 -39.28 3.03
C SER A 593 2.05 -37.83 2.83
N GLU A 594 3.13 -37.65 2.06
CA GLU A 594 3.68 -36.32 1.78
C GLU A 594 2.63 -35.44 1.06
N GLU A 595 1.95 -35.98 0.05
CA GLU A 595 0.92 -35.28 -0.72
C GLU A 595 -0.28 -34.90 0.16
N GLU A 596 -0.78 -35.85 0.96
CA GLU A 596 -1.90 -35.60 1.89
C GLU A 596 -1.56 -34.53 2.91
N SER A 597 -0.32 -34.53 3.43
CA SER A 597 0.12 -33.52 4.41
C SER A 597 0.16 -32.10 3.81
N LYS A 598 0.59 -31.96 2.56
CA LYS A 598 0.61 -30.66 1.85
C LYS A 598 -0.81 -30.16 1.61
N VAL A 599 -1.71 -31.03 1.13
CA VAL A 599 -3.13 -30.71 0.93
C VAL A 599 -3.81 -30.34 2.24
N TYR A 600 -3.49 -31.04 3.34
CA TYR A 600 -4.01 -30.72 4.66
C TYR A 600 -3.62 -29.31 5.10
N VAL A 601 -2.34 -28.94 4.96
CA VAL A 601 -1.86 -27.61 5.35
C VAL A 601 -2.52 -26.53 4.49
N GLU A 602 -2.62 -26.70 3.17
CA GLU A 602 -3.30 -25.70 2.35
C GLU A 602 -4.78 -25.55 2.70
N ARG A 603 -5.51 -26.67 2.91
CA ARG A 603 -6.90 -26.64 3.39
C ARG A 603 -7.02 -25.93 4.73
N MET A 604 -6.08 -26.12 5.66
CA MET A 604 -6.07 -25.44 6.95
C MET A 604 -6.02 -23.91 6.78
N PHE A 605 -5.23 -23.39 5.82
CA PHE A 605 -5.20 -21.95 5.53
C PHE A 605 -6.52 -21.49 4.89
N GLU A 606 -7.12 -22.27 4.00
CA GLU A 606 -8.43 -21.97 3.40
C GLU A 606 -9.56 -21.94 4.43
N GLU A 607 -9.51 -22.83 5.43
CA GLU A 607 -10.44 -22.91 6.57
C GLU A 607 -10.16 -21.87 7.66
N LYS A 608 -9.30 -20.87 7.41
CA LYS A 608 -8.91 -19.80 8.35
C LYS A 608 -8.27 -20.29 9.65
N ARG A 609 -7.74 -21.52 9.65
CA ARG A 609 -6.85 -22.02 10.70
C ARG A 609 -5.38 -21.67 10.43
N GLY A 610 -5.08 -21.09 9.27
CA GLY A 610 -3.79 -20.50 8.95
C GLY A 610 -3.94 -19.02 8.59
N GLY A 611 -2.93 -18.20 8.93
CA GLY A 611 -2.83 -16.81 8.51
C GLY A 611 -1.42 -16.48 8.02
N GLU A 612 -1.32 -15.71 6.95
CA GLU A 612 -0.04 -15.28 6.38
C GLU A 612 -0.06 -13.77 6.14
N GLU A 613 0.93 -13.07 6.67
CA GLU A 613 1.18 -11.66 6.35
C GLU A 613 2.65 -11.51 5.96
N SER A 614 2.89 -11.38 4.67
CA SER A 614 4.24 -11.32 4.13
C SER A 614 4.45 -10.09 3.23
N TRP A 615 5.66 -9.53 3.30
CA TRP A 615 6.06 -8.33 2.57
C TRP A 615 7.44 -8.46 1.94
#